data_AF-A0A7S6N4I6-F1
#
_entry.id   AF-A0A7S6N4I6-F1
#
_cell.length_a   1.000
_cell.length_b   1.000
_cell.length_c   1.000
_cell.angle_alpha   90.00
_cell.angle_beta   90.00
_cell.angle_gamma   90.00
#
_symmetry.space_group_name_H-M   'P 1'
#
loop_
_entity.id
_entity.type
_entity.pdbx_description
1 polymer ?
#
loop_
_entity_poly.entity_id
_entity_poly.type
_entity_poly.pdbx_seq_one_letter_code
_entity_poly.pdbx_strand_id
1 'polypeptide(L)'
;MSADAVLSSRATSKVSPPPVVLSRWVNERCPALAEILSAHDVARLTRRPCWVLLGLSLVGRFPKRTTYRGRSVGWSRSEVLAWMTRELELDPEQRIPRRCRRGRPHQRRLPLSLPPRRSAP
;
A
#
# COMPACT_ATOMS: atom_id res chain seq x y z
N MET A 1 -65.95 -53.17 -8.59
CA MET A 1 -64.51 -53.18 -8.92
C MET A 1 -63.96 -51.81 -8.50
N SER A 2 -63.48 -51.69 -7.25
CA SER A 2 -62.90 -50.44 -6.73
C SER A 2 -61.39 -50.49 -6.88
N ALA A 3 -60.80 -49.44 -7.43
CA ALA A 3 -59.35 -49.28 -7.52
C ALA A 3 -58.90 -48.25 -6.46
N ASP A 4 -58.26 -48.72 -5.40
CA ASP A 4 -57.61 -47.88 -4.41
C ASP A 4 -56.27 -47.38 -4.98
N ALA A 5 -56.25 -46.11 -5.39
CA ALA A 5 -55.04 -45.42 -5.80
C ALA A 5 -54.28 -44.97 -4.54
N VAL A 6 -53.26 -45.73 -4.15
CA VAL A 6 -52.31 -45.39 -3.09
C VAL A 6 -51.50 -44.16 -3.53
N LEU A 7 -51.87 -42.99 -2.99
CA LEU A 7 -51.10 -41.75 -3.09
C LEU A 7 -49.82 -41.90 -2.27
N SER A 8 -48.75 -42.34 -2.94
CA SER A 8 -47.39 -42.33 -2.41
C SER A 8 -46.86 -40.89 -2.41
N SER A 9 -47.04 -40.19 -1.29
CA SER A 9 -46.50 -38.86 -1.07
C SER A 9 -44.99 -38.95 -0.83
N ARG A 10 -44.20 -38.74 -1.89
CA ARG A 10 -42.74 -38.57 -1.79
C ARG A 10 -42.45 -37.23 -1.11
N ALA A 11 -42.20 -37.26 0.20
CA ALA A 11 -41.73 -36.11 0.94
C ALA A 11 -40.38 -35.65 0.36
N THR A 12 -40.37 -34.52 -0.34
CA THR A 12 -39.13 -33.85 -0.73
C THR A 12 -38.57 -33.15 0.50
N SER A 13 -37.62 -33.82 1.17
CA SER A 13 -36.85 -33.23 2.26
C SER A 13 -36.15 -31.98 1.71
N LYS A 14 -36.65 -30.79 2.10
CA LYS A 14 -36.00 -29.50 1.81
C LYS A 14 -34.65 -29.50 2.51
N VAL A 15 -33.59 -29.83 1.76
CA VAL A 15 -32.21 -29.73 2.24
C VAL A 15 -31.93 -28.25 2.49
N SER A 16 -31.87 -27.87 3.76
CA SER A 16 -31.45 -26.54 4.17
C SER A 16 -30.01 -26.34 3.70
N PRO A 17 -29.70 -25.27 2.94
CA PRO A 17 -28.32 -24.99 2.56
C PRO A 17 -27.48 -24.78 3.83
N PRO A 18 -26.24 -25.27 3.85
CA PRO A 18 -25.39 -25.14 5.01
C PRO A 18 -25.18 -23.65 5.36
N PRO A 19 -25.07 -23.31 6.65
CA PRO A 19 -24.91 -21.93 7.08
C PRO A 19 -23.65 -21.33 6.47
N VAL A 20 -23.82 -20.28 5.68
CA VAL A 20 -22.71 -19.54 5.07
C VAL A 20 -22.07 -18.66 6.15
N VAL A 21 -20.88 -19.04 6.60
CA VAL A 21 -20.08 -18.21 7.51
C VAL A 21 -19.35 -17.15 6.69
N LEU A 22 -19.92 -15.95 6.62
CA LEU A 22 -19.24 -14.81 6.02
C LEU A 22 -18.10 -14.35 6.94
N SER A 23 -16.94 -14.06 6.34
CA SER A 23 -15.86 -13.45 7.09
C SER A 23 -16.33 -12.10 7.66
N ARG A 24 -15.90 -11.75 8.88
CA ARG A 24 -16.21 -10.46 9.54
C ARG A 24 -15.94 -9.22 8.66
N TRP A 25 -15.11 -9.40 7.64
CA TRP A 25 -14.55 -8.38 6.78
C TRP A 25 -15.33 -8.12 5.49
N VAL A 26 -16.33 -8.95 5.16
CA VAL A 26 -17.05 -8.88 3.87
C VAL A 26 -17.88 -7.60 3.73
N ASN A 27 -18.40 -7.06 4.83
CA ASN A 27 -19.24 -5.86 4.82
C ASN A 27 -18.53 -4.60 5.35
N GLU A 28 -17.24 -4.69 5.68
CA GLU A 28 -16.51 -3.51 6.14
C GLU A 28 -16.18 -2.59 4.96
N ARG A 29 -16.40 -1.29 5.17
CA ARG A 29 -16.03 -0.26 4.20
C ARG A 29 -14.53 -0.33 3.96
N CYS A 30 -14.15 -0.51 2.70
CA CYS A 30 -12.76 -0.35 2.29
C CYS A 30 -12.34 1.09 2.60
N PRO A 31 -11.19 1.33 3.24
CA PRO A 31 -10.71 2.69 3.41
C PRO A 31 -10.49 3.30 2.02
N ALA A 32 -10.59 4.63 1.90
CA ALA A 32 -10.32 5.31 0.65
C ALA A 32 -8.84 5.11 0.27
N LEU A 33 -8.53 4.02 -0.44
CA LEU A 33 -7.15 3.60 -0.73
C LEU A 33 -6.38 4.68 -1.51
N ALA A 34 -7.08 5.48 -2.32
CA ALA A 34 -6.52 6.62 -3.04
C ALA A 34 -6.01 7.74 -2.12
N GLU A 35 -6.49 7.79 -0.89
CA GLU A 35 -6.08 8.75 0.13
C GLU A 35 -4.95 8.21 1.01
N ILE A 36 -4.55 6.95 0.84
CA ILE A 36 -3.46 6.35 1.62
C ILE A 36 -2.16 6.45 0.84
N LEU A 37 -1.17 7.12 1.43
CA LEU A 37 0.17 7.23 0.89
C LEU A 37 1.07 6.11 1.44
N SER A 38 1.81 5.47 0.54
CA SER A 38 2.86 4.52 0.91
C SER A 38 4.05 5.25 1.55
N ALA A 39 4.92 4.50 2.25
CA ALA A 39 6.15 5.06 2.79
C ALA A 39 7.02 5.75 1.72
N HIS A 40 7.02 5.20 0.51
CA HIS A 40 7.80 5.73 -0.58
C HIS A 40 7.20 7.04 -1.12
N ASP A 41 5.87 7.12 -1.21
CA ASP A 41 5.18 8.32 -1.68
C ASP A 41 5.35 9.48 -0.69
N VAL A 42 5.20 9.20 0.60
CA VAL A 42 5.45 10.21 1.65
C VAL A 42 6.90 10.68 1.62
N ALA A 43 7.86 9.77 1.43
CA ALA A 43 9.28 10.12 1.32
C ALA A 43 9.58 11.00 0.09
N ARG A 44 8.95 10.69 -1.05
CA ARG A 44 9.05 11.53 -2.26
C ARG A 44 8.41 12.90 -2.06
N LEU A 45 7.23 12.94 -1.43
CA LEU A 45 6.46 14.16 -1.21
C LEU A 45 7.17 15.12 -0.24
N THR A 46 7.64 14.60 0.90
CA THR A 46 8.34 15.38 1.92
C THR A 46 9.82 15.60 1.61
N ARG A 47 10.36 14.90 0.59
CA ARG A 47 11.79 14.82 0.27
C ARG A 47 12.68 14.40 1.45
N ARG A 48 12.11 13.68 2.43
CA ARG A 48 12.81 13.14 3.60
C ARG A 48 12.89 11.61 3.48
N PRO A 49 13.99 10.97 3.91
CA PRO A 49 14.10 9.52 3.85
C PRO A 49 13.11 8.85 4.81
N CYS A 50 12.64 7.64 4.46
CA CYS A 50 11.57 6.94 5.20
C CYS A 50 11.86 6.75 6.69
N TRP A 51 13.11 6.49 7.06
CA TRP A 51 13.50 6.28 8.47
C TRP A 51 13.37 7.55 9.31
N VAL A 52 13.61 8.73 8.72
CA VAL A 52 13.38 10.01 9.41
C VAL A 52 11.90 10.21 9.68
N LEU A 53 11.05 9.92 8.69
CA LEU A 53 9.60 10.03 8.83
C LEU A 53 9.05 9.05 9.88
N LEU A 54 9.57 7.83 9.92
CA LEU A 54 9.25 6.86 10.97
C LEU A 54 9.67 7.39 12.36
N GLY A 55 10.90 7.91 12.49
CA GLY A 55 11.35 8.52 13.74
C GLY A 55 10.47 9.68 14.19
N LEU A 56 10.09 10.58 13.28
CA LEU A 56 9.19 11.68 13.58
C LEU A 56 7.79 11.19 14.00
N SER A 57 7.30 10.11 13.39
CA SER A 57 6.01 9.53 13.77
C SER A 57 6.02 8.94 15.18
N LEU A 58 7.16 8.39 15.63
CA LEU A 58 7.34 7.86 16.98
C LEU A 58 7.39 8.97 18.04
N VAL A 59 8.00 10.11 17.71
CA VAL A 59 8.08 11.29 18.60
C VAL A 59 6.80 12.15 18.52
N GLY A 60 5.80 11.74 17.73
CA GLY A 60 4.53 12.48 17.56
C GLY A 60 4.66 13.77 16.75
N ARG A 61 5.80 13.98 16.08
CA ARG A 61 6.10 15.14 15.22
C ARG A 61 5.66 14.93 13.77
N PHE A 62 5.15 13.75 13.43
CA PHE A 62 4.62 13.42 12.11
C PHE A 62 3.28 12.67 12.25
N PRO A 63 2.37 12.76 11.25
CA PRO A 63 1.12 12.01 11.26
C PRO A 63 1.29 10.51 11.54
N LYS A 64 0.32 9.95 12.25
CA LYS A 64 0.31 8.52 12.60
C LYS A 64 -0.04 7.69 11.37
N ARG A 65 0.43 6.44 11.34
CA ARG A 65 0.05 5.50 10.28
C ARG A 65 -1.40 5.07 10.46
N THR A 66 -2.16 5.11 9.39
CA THR A 66 -3.50 4.57 9.31
C THR A 66 -3.42 3.04 9.41
N THR A 67 -4.26 2.47 10.28
CA THR A 67 -4.40 1.03 10.45
C THR A 67 -5.71 0.56 9.86
N TYR A 68 -5.66 -0.46 9.02
CA TYR A 68 -6.85 -1.15 8.52
C TYR A 68 -6.76 -2.63 8.90
N ARG A 69 -7.80 -3.16 9.56
CA ARG A 69 -7.84 -4.55 10.04
C ARG A 69 -6.64 -4.93 10.92
N GLY A 70 -6.17 -4.00 11.76
CA GLY A 70 -4.99 -4.17 12.61
C GLY A 70 -3.65 -4.13 11.87
N ARG A 71 -3.64 -3.84 10.57
CA ARG A 71 -2.41 -3.71 9.77
C ARG A 71 -2.17 -2.25 9.42
N SER A 72 -0.94 -1.79 9.61
CA SER A 72 -0.51 -0.47 9.16
C SER A 72 -0.50 -0.44 7.62
N VAL A 73 -1.37 0.36 7.02
CA VAL A 73 -1.51 0.44 5.56
C VAL A 73 -0.77 1.63 4.95
N GLY A 74 -0.55 2.71 5.70
CA GLY A 74 0.15 3.88 5.19
C GLY A 74 -0.17 5.14 6.00
N TRP A 75 -0.03 6.30 5.37
CA TRP A 75 -0.41 7.58 5.97
C TRP A 75 -1.57 8.20 5.22
N SER A 76 -2.45 8.90 5.95
CA SER A 76 -3.49 9.70 5.33
C SER A 76 -2.89 10.86 4.55
N ARG A 77 -3.26 11.01 3.28
CA ARG A 77 -2.84 12.10 2.41
C ARG A 77 -3.21 13.46 2.99
N SER A 78 -4.41 13.61 3.54
CA SER A 78 -4.88 14.88 4.09
C SER A 78 -4.06 15.31 5.31
N GLU A 79 -3.76 14.38 6.21
CA GLU A 79 -2.93 14.65 7.40
C GLU A 79 -1.49 15.01 7.02
N VAL A 80 -0.90 14.30 6.05
CA VAL A 80 0.45 14.57 5.56
C VAL A 80 0.52 15.96 4.93
N LEU A 81 -0.45 16.34 4.10
CA LEU A 81 -0.52 17.67 3.51
C LEU A 81 -0.71 18.76 4.57
N ALA A 82 -1.63 18.56 5.52
CA ALA A 82 -1.84 19.51 6.62
C ALA A 82 -0.57 19.70 7.46
N TRP A 83 0.16 18.62 7.73
CA TRP A 83 1.45 18.68 8.41
C TRP A 83 2.49 19.46 7.59
N MET A 84 2.59 19.22 6.27
CA MET A 84 3.52 19.95 5.40
C MET A 84 3.22 21.45 5.37
N THR A 85 1.95 21.83 5.35
CA THR A 85 1.55 23.25 5.43
C THR A 85 2.01 23.88 6.74
N ARG A 86 1.83 23.20 7.87
CA ARG A 86 2.31 23.68 9.18
C ARG A 86 3.84 23.80 9.24
N GLU A 87 4.57 22.83 8.70
CA GLU A 87 6.04 22.89 8.65
C GLU A 87 6.54 24.05 7.78
N LEU A 88 5.83 24.39 6.69
CA LEU A 88 6.17 25.55 5.86
C LEU A 88 6.00 26.88 6.60
N GLU A 89 5.01 26.98 7.49
CA GLU A 89 4.79 28.16 8.34
C GLU A 89 5.87 28.32 9.41
N LEU A 90 6.39 27.21 9.92
CA LEU A 90 7.35 27.19 11.03
C LEU A 90 8.81 27.39 10.57
N ASP A 91 9.17 26.99 9.35
CA ASP A 91 10.56 27.03 8.92
C ASP A 91 10.76 27.27 7.41
N PRO A 92 10.81 28.54 6.97
CA PRO A 92 11.11 28.88 5.57
C PRO A 92 12.58 28.60 5.18
N GLU A 93 13.49 28.45 6.15
CA GLU A 93 14.95 28.37 5.90
C GLU A 93 15.50 26.93 5.79
N GLN A 94 14.84 25.91 6.34
CA GLN A 94 15.37 24.54 6.40
C GLN A 94 15.44 23.76 5.06
N ARG A 95 15.19 24.40 3.91
CA ARG A 95 15.34 23.78 2.58
C ARG A 95 16.80 23.61 2.12
N ILE A 96 17.77 23.63 3.00
CA ILE A 96 19.17 23.33 2.64
C ILE A 96 19.24 21.86 2.23
N PRO A 97 19.50 21.53 0.95
CA PRO A 97 19.55 20.15 0.51
C PRO A 97 20.79 19.51 1.13
N ARG A 98 20.61 18.69 2.17
CA ARG A 98 21.65 17.76 2.60
C ARG A 98 21.79 16.71 1.51
N ARG A 99 22.59 17.03 0.49
CA ARG A 99 23.03 16.09 -0.56
C ARG A 99 23.68 14.91 0.15
N CYS A 100 22.92 13.86 0.36
CA CYS A 100 23.50 12.55 0.62
C CYS A 100 24.29 12.22 -0.64
N ARG A 101 25.62 12.40 -0.61
CA ARG A 101 26.53 11.77 -1.56
C ARG A 101 26.38 10.26 -1.32
N ARG A 102 25.33 9.66 -1.86
CA ARG A 102 25.30 8.23 -2.08
C ARG A 102 26.51 7.95 -2.97
N GLY A 103 27.52 7.32 -2.40
CA GLY A 103 28.62 6.75 -3.16
C GLY A 103 28.01 6.02 -4.34
N ARG A 104 28.46 6.35 -5.55
CA ARG A 104 28.00 5.70 -6.77
C ARG A 104 28.06 4.19 -6.51
N PRO A 105 27.00 3.41 -6.76
CA PRO A 105 27.20 1.97 -6.85
C PRO A 105 28.28 1.79 -7.90
N HIS A 106 29.36 1.08 -7.55
CA HIS A 106 30.43 0.78 -8.49
C HIS A 106 29.78 0.21 -9.76
N GLN A 107 29.71 1.04 -10.81
CA GLN A 107 29.48 0.54 -12.15
C GLN A 107 30.66 -0.38 -12.40
N ARG A 108 30.45 -1.68 -12.22
CA ARG A 108 31.33 -2.69 -12.77
C ARG A 108 31.36 -2.40 -14.26
N ARG A 109 32.49 -1.88 -14.72
CA ARG A 109 32.74 -1.59 -16.12
C ARG A 109 32.31 -2.82 -16.91
N LEU A 110 31.29 -2.68 -17.76
CA LEU A 110 31.02 -3.69 -18.78
C LEU A 110 32.24 -3.73 -19.68
N PRO A 111 32.83 -4.91 -19.94
CA PRO A 111 33.94 -5.03 -20.86
C PRO A 111 33.44 -4.68 -22.26
N LEU A 112 33.84 -3.51 -22.76
CA LEU A 112 33.67 -3.12 -24.15
C LEU A 112 34.67 -3.92 -24.98
N SER A 113 34.32 -5.15 -25.35
CA SER A 113 34.97 -5.82 -26.47
C SER A 113 34.39 -5.23 -27.75
N LEU A 114 34.99 -4.15 -28.25
CA LEU A 114 34.74 -3.70 -29.63
C LEU A 114 35.47 -4.68 -30.57
N PRO A 115 34.79 -5.29 -31.56
CA PRO A 115 35.48 -6.09 -32.56
C PRO A 115 36.41 -5.20 -33.39
N PRO A 116 37.59 -5.71 -33.82
CA PRO A 116 38.48 -4.95 -34.68
C PRO A 116 37.78 -4.61 -35.99
N ARG A 117 37.80 -3.33 -36.35
CA ARG A 117 37.40 -2.84 -37.68
C ARG A 117 38.21 -3.62 -38.73
N ARG A 118 37.57 -4.52 -39.46
CA ARG A 118 38.13 -5.08 -40.69
C ARG A 118 38.28 -3.92 -41.68
N SER A 119 39.52 -3.61 -42.04
CA SER A 119 39.85 -2.89 -43.26
C SER A 119 39.38 -3.71 -44.45
N ALA A 120 38.47 -3.14 -45.23
CA ALA A 120 38.04 -3.68 -46.51
C ALA A 120 39.18 -3.55 -47.54
N PRO A 121 39.36 -4.51 -48.45
CA PRO A 121 40.05 -4.28 -49.72
C PRO A 121 39.20 -3.45 -50.68
#